data_AF-A0A455U4Z6-F1
#
_entry.id   AF-A0A455U4Z6-F1
#
_cell.length_a   1.000
_cell.length_b   1.000
_cell.length_c   1.000
_cell.angle_alpha   90.00
_cell.angle_beta   90.00
_cell.angle_gamma   90.00
#
_symmetry.space_group_name_H-M   'P 1'
#
loop_
_entity.id
_entity.type
_entity.pdbx_description
1 polymer ?
#
loop_
_entity_poly.entity_id
_entity_poly.type
_entity_poly.pdbx_seq_one_letter_code
_entity_poly.pdbx_strand_id
1 'polypeptide(L)' 'MTNATLPFVLALADKGWQQALRDDPHFLPGLNVHAGQVTYQAVADAFGLESSDPASVVRG' A
#
# COMPACT_ATOMS: atom_id res chain seq x y z
N MET A 1 15.44 15.62 -11.52
CA MET A 1 14.04 15.33 -11.19
C MET A 1 13.77 13.82 -11.29
N THR A 2 14.44 12.99 -10.47
CA THR A 2 14.36 11.51 -10.58
C THR A 2 14.28 10.79 -9.23
N ASN A 3 14.33 11.50 -8.10
CA ASN A 3 14.47 10.85 -6.78
C ASN A 3 13.17 10.75 -5.98
N ALA A 4 12.00 11.01 -6.59
CA ALA A 4 10.73 10.97 -5.86
C ALA A 4 10.40 9.58 -5.30
N THR A 5 10.82 8.51 -5.98
CA THR A 5 10.55 7.12 -5.57
C THR A 5 11.65 6.51 -4.70
N LEU A 6 12.86 7.05 -4.75
CA LEU A 6 14.03 6.48 -4.07
C LEU A 6 13.82 6.34 -2.54
N PRO A 7 13.24 7.32 -1.82
CA PRO A 7 12.96 7.16 -0.38
C PRO A 7 12.06 5.95 -0.08
N PHE A 8 11.02 5.72 -0.89
CA PHE A 8 10.09 4.61 -0.69
C PHE A 8 10.75 3.26 -0.98
N VAL A 9 11.60 3.18 -2.02
CA VAL A 9 12.35 1.95 -2.34
C VAL A 9 13.30 1.57 -1.21
N LEU A 10 14.03 2.55 -0.65
CA LEU A 10 14.91 2.30 0.50
C LEU A 10 14.11 1.86 1.73
N ALA A 11 12.98 2.52 2.02
CA ALA A 11 12.12 2.13 3.14
C ALA A 11 11.60 0.69 3.01
N LEU A 12 11.21 0.26 1.81
CA LEU A 12 10.81 -1.12 1.54
C LEU A 12 11.96 -2.10 1.77
N ALA A 13 13.16 -1.78 1.30
CA ALA A 13 14.33 -2.64 1.43
C ALA A 13 14.78 -2.80 2.89
N ASP A 14 14.78 -1.69 3.65
CA ASP A 14 15.29 -1.68 5.02
C ASP A 14 14.29 -2.26 6.04
N LYS A 15 12.98 -2.01 5.84
CA LYS A 15 11.95 -2.29 6.86
C LYS A 15 10.96 -3.38 6.45
N GLY A 16 10.94 -3.75 5.17
CA GLY A 16 9.85 -4.52 4.57
C GLY A 16 8.58 -3.70 4.37
N TRP A 17 7.67 -4.22 3.56
CA TRP A 17 6.49 -3.50 3.08
C TRP A 17 5.51 -3.11 4.19
N GLN A 18 5.24 -3.99 5.15
CA GLN A 18 4.26 -3.70 6.22
C GLN A 18 4.71 -2.51 7.06
N GLN A 19 5.94 -2.52 7.56
CA GLN A 19 6.45 -1.43 8.39
C GLN A 19 6.64 -0.15 7.57
N ALA A 20 7.15 -0.24 6.34
CA ALA A 20 7.31 0.92 5.47
C ALA A 20 5.97 1.65 5.21
N LEU A 21 4.88 0.91 5.00
CA LEU A 21 3.56 1.50 4.81
C LEU A 21 2.92 1.99 6.12
N ARG A 22 3.18 1.32 7.26
CA ARG A 22 2.71 1.78 8.58
C ARG A 22 3.36 3.09 9.01
N ASP A 23 4.65 3.27 8.68
CA ASP A 23 5.43 4.44 9.05
C ASP A 23 5.09 5.69 8.24
N ASP A 24 4.59 5.52 7.00
CA ASP A 24 4.36 6.61 6.07
C ASP A 24 2.89 6.63 5.58
N PRO A 25 2.05 7.56 6.10
CA PRO A 25 0.65 7.68 5.72
C PRO A 25 0.47 8.17 4.26
N HIS A 26 1.51 8.70 3.61
CA HIS A 26 1.48 9.07 2.20
C HIS A 26 1.89 7.89 1.30
N PHE A 27 2.54 6.88 1.87
CA PHE A 27 2.88 5.64 1.17
C PHE A 27 1.78 4.58 1.27
N LEU A 28 1.11 4.47 2.44
CA LEU A 28 0.02 3.52 2.68
C LEU A 28 -1.06 3.47 1.58
N PRO A 29 -1.57 4.61 1.05
CA PRO A 29 -2.60 4.59 0.00
C PRO A 29 -2.12 4.02 -1.33
N GLY A 30 -0.81 3.82 -1.50
CA GLY A 30 -0.22 3.18 -2.68
C GLY A 30 -0.41 1.66 -2.71
N LEU A 31 -0.78 1.02 -1.60
CA LEU A 31 -1.11 -0.40 -1.58
C LEU A 31 -2.44 -0.62 -2.28
N ASN A 32 -2.43 -1.37 -3.38
CA ASN A 32 -3.64 -1.66 -4.18
C ASN A 32 -4.18 -3.07 -3.93
N VAL A 33 -3.30 -4.06 -3.74
CA VAL A 33 -3.67 -5.47 -3.58
C VAL A 33 -2.69 -6.16 -2.63
N HIS A 34 -3.20 -7.00 -1.73
CA HIS A 34 -2.41 -7.91 -0.91
C HIS A 34 -3.21 -9.16 -0.53
N ALA A 35 -2.60 -10.35 -0.61
CA ALA A 35 -3.21 -11.61 -0.17
C ALA A 35 -4.65 -11.86 -0.69
N GLY A 36 -4.93 -11.44 -1.93
CA GLY A 36 -6.27 -11.57 -2.53
C GLY A 36 -7.26 -10.44 -2.18
N GLN A 37 -6.88 -9.49 -1.33
CA GLN A 37 -7.68 -8.32 -0.96
C GLN A 37 -7.31 -7.12 -1.82
N VAL A 38 -8.32 -6.43 -2.37
CA VAL A 38 -8.15 -5.13 -3.02
C VAL A 38 -8.29 -4.03 -1.97
N THR A 39 -7.35 -3.09 -1.91
CA THR A 39 -7.34 -2.01 -0.90
C THR A 39 -7.57 -0.62 -1.48
N TYR A 40 -7.63 -0.52 -2.81
CA TYR A 40 -7.91 0.74 -3.50
C TYR A 40 -9.33 0.74 -4.06
N GLN A 41 -10.17 1.62 -3.52
CA GLN A 41 -11.62 1.65 -3.79
C GLN A 41 -11.95 1.75 -5.29
N ALA A 42 -11.26 2.62 -6.03
CA ALA A 42 -11.58 2.82 -7.44
C ALA A 42 -11.31 1.57 -8.31
N VAL A 43 -10.35 0.73 -7.91
CA VAL A 43 -10.13 -0.57 -8.56
C VAL A 43 -11.25 -1.54 -8.19
N ALA A 44 -11.66 -1.59 -6.92
CA ALA A 44 -12.77 -2.43 -6.48
C ALA A 44 -14.08 -2.10 -7.23
N ASP A 45 -14.40 -0.81 -7.34
CA ASP A 45 -15.59 -0.31 -8.05
C ASP A 45 -15.58 -0.67 -9.54
N ALA A 46 -14.42 -0.55 -10.20
CA ALA A 46 -14.28 -0.84 -11.63
C ALA A 46 -14.55 -2.32 -11.98
N PHE A 47 -14.35 -3.24 -11.03
CA PHE A 47 -14.47 -4.68 -11.25
C PHE A 47 -15.58 -5.34 -10.42
N GLY A 48 -16.39 -4.56 -9.68
CA GLY A 48 -17.45 -5.09 -8.82
C GLY A 48 -16.92 -5.97 -7.67
N LEU A 49 -15.75 -5.63 -7.13
CA LEU A 49 -15.11 -6.33 -6.02
C LEU A 49 -15.33 -5.61 -4.69
N GLU A 50 -15.08 -6.29 -3.58
CA GLU A 50 -15.01 -5.66 -2.26
C GLU A 50 -13.64 -5.01 -2.04
N SER A 51 -13.63 -3.82 -1.44
CA SER A 51 -12.41 -3.16 -0.97
C SER A 51 -12.19 -3.44 0.52
N SER A 52 -10.94 -3.55 0.93
CA SER A 52 -10.50 -3.64 2.33
C SER A 52 -9.73 -2.39 2.71
N ASP A 53 -9.83 -1.98 3.97
CA ASP A 53 -9.01 -0.87 4.49
C ASP A 53 -7.52 -1.25 4.47
N PRO A 54 -6.64 -0.51 3.75
CA PRO A 54 -5.22 -0.80 3.71
C PRO A 54 -4.56 -0.77 5.10
N ALA A 55 -5.06 0.05 6.04
CA ALA A 55 -4.52 0.08 7.40
C ALA A 55 -4.78 -1.23 8.16
N SER A 56 -5.89 -1.91 7.85
CA SER A 56 -6.22 -3.22 8.42
C SER A 56 -5.34 -4.33 7.85
N VAL A 57 -4.99 -4.25 6.56
CA VAL A 57 -4.10 -5.20 5.87
C VAL A 57 -2.66 -5.14 6.39
N VAL A 58 -2.13 -3.94 6.66
CA VAL A 58 -0.75 -3.77 7.16
C VAL A 58 -0.58 -4.06 8.65
N ARG A 59 -1.68 -4.28 9.40
CA ARG A 59 -1.65 -4.66 10.82
C ARG A 59 -1.55 -6.18 11.05
N GLY A 60 -1.86 -6.97 10.02
CA GLY A 60 -1.81 -8.44 10.03
C GLY A 60 -0.40 -9.02 10.06
#